data_AF-A0A2V7UHW5-F1
#
_entry.id   AF-A0A2V7UHW5-F1
#
_cell.length_a   1.000
_cell.length_b   1.000
_cell.length_c   1.000
_cell.angle_alpha   90.00
_cell.angle_beta   90.00
_cell.angle_gamma   90.00
#
_symmetry.space_group_name_H-M   'P 1'
#
loop_
_entity.id
_entity.type
_entity.pdbx_description
1 polymer ?
#
loop_
_entity_poly.entity_id
_entity_poly.type
_entity_poly.pdbx_seq_one_letter_code
_entity_poly.pdbx_strand_id
1 'polypeptide(L)'
;NPPGAQAPGSRADLLALGDSFTFCTGVRPTEAWPIPLGLLLGLSSYNLGSPGIGLYEYLQILEQIGIPMSPRIVVLNFYEGNDLRDALHFSEYRRAVGQGRQAPARRLLKDRPLARHSYAYNLLVVGTRRLNRAVRLLLEKRLGIPSGEEPAPDFRYRLSFPEGAIPSNEEDADADEVRSARSLRAGEIDLGVFREGLETFVELSRRHGFKAIVAYTPSAYTAYADHAVFEDAGLQDLMPWFSRRQREYLAKTGQELGYAFVDLTPALQAAARSLGRDDLLYFPSILHFTARGHAVVAAALAEALRTGTPDGRISAGVQDSLFPPAARKHRP
;
A
#
# COMPACT_ATOMS: atom_id res chain seq x y z
N ASN A 1 1.40 11.24 12.00
CA ASN A 1 2.41 12.33 11.90
C ASN A 1 3.04 12.58 13.27
N PRO A 2 4.32 13.00 13.36
CA PRO A 2 4.96 13.30 14.65
C PRO A 2 4.29 14.48 15.36
N PRO A 3 4.37 14.58 16.70
CA PRO A 3 3.87 15.74 17.43
C PRO A 3 4.50 17.03 16.89
N GLY A 4 3.68 18.06 16.64
CA GLY A 4 4.14 19.31 16.04
C GLY A 4 4.29 19.28 14.52
N ALA A 5 4.02 18.14 13.86
CA ALA A 5 3.77 18.15 12.42
C ALA A 5 2.60 19.09 12.12
N GLN A 6 2.77 19.85 11.04
CA GLN A 6 1.77 20.74 10.46
C GLN A 6 0.37 20.10 10.48
N ALA A 7 -0.59 20.74 11.14
CA ALA A 7 -1.95 20.20 11.24
C ALA A 7 -2.60 20.06 9.84
N PRO A 8 -3.58 19.15 9.66
CA PRO A 8 -4.40 19.14 8.45
C PRO A 8 -4.93 20.55 8.13
N GLY A 9 -4.64 21.06 6.93
CA GLY A 9 -4.95 22.44 6.51
C GLY A 9 -3.76 23.41 6.53
N SER A 10 -2.58 22.99 6.99
CA SER A 10 -1.32 23.73 6.79
C SER A 10 -0.53 23.17 5.61
N ARG A 11 0.32 24.01 4.99
CA ARG A 11 0.95 23.72 3.70
C ARG A 11 2.06 22.67 3.81
N ALA A 12 1.91 21.55 3.12
CA ALA A 12 2.95 20.52 2.99
C ALA A 12 3.42 20.40 1.54
N ASP A 13 4.73 20.39 1.30
CA ASP A 13 5.30 20.25 -0.05
C ASP A 13 5.08 18.83 -0.62
N LEU A 14 5.20 17.81 0.23
CA LEU A 14 5.06 16.40 -0.11
C LEU A 14 3.95 15.74 0.71
N LEU A 15 2.97 15.13 0.04
CA LEU A 15 1.98 14.27 0.67
C LEU A 15 2.22 12.81 0.32
N ALA A 16 2.07 11.95 1.30
CA ALA A 16 2.07 10.50 1.10
C ALA A 16 0.66 9.94 1.35
N LEU A 17 0.12 9.26 0.35
CA LEU A 17 -1.13 8.51 0.40
C LEU A 17 -0.81 7.01 0.38
N GLY A 18 -1.69 6.20 0.95
CA GLY A 18 -1.60 4.75 0.89
C GLY A 18 -2.26 4.10 2.10
N ASP A 19 -1.99 2.82 2.25
CA ASP A 19 -2.53 1.98 3.29
C ASP A 19 -1.67 1.98 4.58
N SER A 20 -1.60 0.83 5.25
CA SER A 20 -0.79 0.57 6.43
C SER A 20 0.72 0.56 6.18
N PHE A 21 1.19 0.43 4.92
CA PHE A 21 2.60 0.56 4.54
C PHE A 21 3.04 2.02 4.38
N THR A 22 2.09 2.92 4.16
CA THR A 22 2.32 4.37 4.28
C THR A 22 2.16 4.84 5.71
N PHE A 23 1.25 4.23 6.47
CA PHE A 23 1.07 4.51 7.89
C PHE A 23 2.31 4.13 8.73
N CYS A 24 2.33 4.53 10.00
CA CYS A 24 3.38 4.17 10.96
C CYS A 24 3.08 2.87 11.73
N THR A 25 2.69 1.81 11.03
CA THR A 25 2.32 0.53 11.67
C THR A 25 3.55 -0.11 12.30
N GLY A 26 3.55 -0.29 13.63
CA GLY A 26 4.66 -0.92 14.35
C GLY A 26 5.92 -0.05 14.53
N VAL A 27 5.90 1.23 14.10
CA VAL A 27 7.04 2.15 14.20
C VAL A 27 6.61 3.53 14.69
N ARG A 28 7.56 4.39 15.09
CA ARG A 28 7.23 5.78 15.45
C ARG A 28 6.83 6.56 14.19
N PRO A 29 5.96 7.58 14.32
CA PRO A 29 5.62 8.45 13.18
C PRO A 29 6.81 9.11 12.50
N THR A 30 7.90 9.38 13.24
CA THR A 30 9.15 9.94 12.71
C THR A 30 9.95 8.96 11.85
N GLU A 31 9.69 7.66 11.99
CA GLU A 31 10.40 6.59 11.29
C GLU A 31 9.65 6.12 10.04
N ALA A 32 8.34 6.36 9.98
CA ALA A 32 7.54 6.04 8.81
C ALA A 32 8.03 6.84 7.59
N TRP A 33 8.25 6.13 6.47
CA TRP A 33 8.95 6.60 5.28
C TRP A 33 8.58 8.00 4.76
N PRO A 34 7.32 8.51 4.88
CA PRO A 34 7.01 9.86 4.42
C PRO A 34 7.82 10.94 5.13
N ILE A 35 8.13 10.74 6.42
CA ILE A 35 8.87 11.73 7.22
C ILE A 35 10.36 11.74 6.85
N PRO A 36 11.10 10.61 6.87
CA PRO A 36 12.48 10.58 6.38
C PRO A 36 12.62 11.00 4.92
N LEU A 37 11.64 10.70 4.05
CA LEU A 37 11.67 11.15 2.65
C LEU A 37 11.66 12.68 2.54
N GLY A 38 10.77 13.34 3.29
CA GLY A 38 10.73 14.82 3.35
C GLY A 38 12.07 15.39 3.80
N LEU A 39 12.65 14.84 4.87
CA LEU A 39 13.97 15.25 5.38
C LEU A 39 15.09 15.06 4.34
N LEU A 40 15.13 13.92 3.65
CA LEU A 40 16.12 13.65 2.61
C LEU A 40 16.00 14.64 1.44
N LEU A 41 14.79 15.09 1.11
CA LEU A 41 14.54 16.03 0.02
C LEU A 41 14.58 17.51 0.45
N GLY A 42 14.71 17.80 1.74
CA GLY A 42 14.59 19.16 2.27
C GLY A 42 13.20 19.75 2.09
N LEU A 43 12.16 18.91 2.09
CA LEU A 43 10.76 19.27 1.89
C LEU A 43 9.94 19.05 3.16
N SER A 44 8.92 19.88 3.38
CA SER A 44 7.90 19.55 4.35
C SER A 44 7.07 18.36 3.85
N SER A 45 6.93 17.31 4.66
CA SER A 45 6.13 16.14 4.30
C SER A 45 5.01 15.87 5.30
N TYR A 46 3.92 15.30 4.80
CA TYR A 46 2.79 14.91 5.63
C TYR A 46 2.25 13.54 5.21
N ASN A 47 2.06 12.68 6.20
CA ASN A 47 1.57 11.32 6.03
C ASN A 47 0.04 11.28 6.14
N LEU A 48 -0.62 10.94 5.05
CA LEU A 48 -2.07 10.73 4.94
C LEU A 48 -2.42 9.23 4.76
N GLY A 49 -1.48 8.33 5.04
CA GLY A 49 -1.72 6.88 5.02
C GLY A 49 -2.78 6.48 6.04
N SER A 50 -3.60 5.49 5.68
CA SER A 50 -4.62 4.93 6.57
C SER A 50 -4.67 3.41 6.38
N PRO A 51 -4.56 2.61 7.46
CA PRO A 51 -4.64 1.15 7.34
C PRO A 51 -5.95 0.63 6.71
N GLY A 52 -5.84 -0.41 5.89
CA GLY A 52 -6.99 -1.21 5.42
C GLY A 52 -7.92 -0.52 4.41
N ILE A 53 -7.37 0.40 3.62
CA ILE A 53 -8.08 1.08 2.52
C ILE A 53 -7.24 0.99 1.24
N GLY A 54 -7.85 1.27 0.08
CA GLY A 54 -7.17 1.20 -1.22
C GLY A 54 -7.31 2.47 -2.06
N LEU A 55 -6.90 2.37 -3.33
CA LEU A 55 -6.86 3.44 -4.33
C LEU A 55 -8.01 4.47 -4.24
N TYR A 56 -9.27 4.03 -4.24
CA TYR A 56 -10.41 4.95 -4.31
C TYR A 56 -10.65 5.73 -3.00
N GLU A 57 -10.29 5.16 -1.85
CA GLU A 57 -10.27 5.88 -0.58
C GLU A 57 -9.08 6.83 -0.48
N TYR A 58 -7.91 6.46 -1.03
CA TYR A 58 -6.76 7.39 -1.10
C TYR A 58 -7.14 8.69 -1.82
N LEU A 59 -7.90 8.59 -2.92
CA LEU A 59 -8.37 9.75 -3.69
C LEU A 59 -9.34 10.61 -2.90
N GLN A 60 -10.26 10.00 -2.14
CA GLN A 60 -11.17 10.75 -1.27
C GLN A 60 -10.40 11.52 -0.18
N ILE A 61 -9.37 10.90 0.41
CA ILE A 61 -8.48 11.56 1.39
C ILE A 61 -7.70 12.70 0.73
N LEU A 62 -7.18 12.48 -0.48
CA LEU A 62 -6.48 13.50 -1.24
C LEU A 62 -7.39 14.70 -1.49
N GLU A 63 -8.59 14.49 -2.03
CA GLU A 63 -9.52 15.59 -2.36
C GLU A 63 -9.96 16.37 -1.12
N GLN A 64 -10.34 15.67 -0.04
CA GLN A 64 -10.94 16.29 1.14
C GLN A 64 -9.90 16.91 2.08
N ILE A 65 -8.70 16.33 2.15
CA ILE A 65 -7.68 16.69 3.15
C ILE A 65 -6.39 17.14 2.47
N GLY A 66 -5.91 16.41 1.47
CA GLY A 66 -4.61 16.68 0.84
C GLY A 66 -4.59 17.94 -0.04
N ILE A 67 -5.59 18.14 -0.90
CA ILE A 67 -5.67 19.28 -1.82
C ILE A 67 -5.67 20.63 -1.07
N PRO A 68 -6.43 20.82 0.03
CA PRO A 68 -6.32 22.03 0.85
C PRO A 68 -4.92 22.35 1.36
N MET A 69 -4.02 21.36 1.48
CA MET A 69 -2.63 21.55 1.91
C MET A 69 -1.71 22.07 0.79
N SER A 70 -2.23 22.27 -0.43
CA SER A 70 -1.51 22.82 -1.59
C SER A 70 -0.17 22.12 -1.88
N PRO A 71 -0.18 20.79 -2.09
CA PRO A 71 1.05 20.01 -2.28
C PRO A 71 1.76 20.33 -3.59
N ARG A 72 3.07 20.14 -3.60
CA ARG A 72 3.88 20.16 -4.83
C ARG A 72 4.09 18.75 -5.38
N ILE A 73 4.10 17.77 -4.50
CA ILE A 73 4.34 16.36 -4.81
C ILE A 73 3.33 15.53 -4.01
N VAL A 74 2.68 14.59 -4.70
CA VAL A 74 1.85 13.57 -4.04
C VAL A 74 2.36 12.20 -4.45
N VAL A 75 2.79 11.42 -3.44
CA VAL A 75 3.19 10.03 -3.60
C VAL A 75 2.00 9.16 -3.19
N LEU A 76 1.38 8.50 -4.15
CA LEU A 76 0.41 7.43 -3.91
C LEU A 76 1.18 6.12 -3.83
N ASN A 77 1.28 5.57 -2.62
CA ASN A 77 1.90 4.28 -2.40
C ASN A 77 0.87 3.17 -2.56
N PHE A 78 1.00 2.42 -3.64
CA PHE A 78 0.22 1.24 -3.96
C PHE A 78 0.86 0.02 -3.30
N TYR A 79 0.10 -0.75 -2.53
CA TYR A 79 0.57 -1.98 -1.91
C TYR A 79 0.15 -3.20 -2.75
N GLU A 80 1.09 -4.13 -2.98
CA GLU A 80 0.87 -5.39 -3.70
C GLU A 80 -0.34 -6.19 -3.24
N GLY A 81 -0.62 -6.17 -1.93
CA GLY A 81 -1.67 -6.97 -1.31
C GLY A 81 -3.06 -6.40 -1.49
N ASN A 82 -3.46 -5.49 -0.58
CA ASN A 82 -4.87 -5.13 -0.43
C ASN A 82 -5.45 -4.23 -1.53
N ASP A 83 -4.63 -3.49 -2.28
CA ASP A 83 -5.14 -2.49 -3.23
C ASP A 83 -6.01 -3.12 -4.32
N LEU A 84 -5.64 -4.30 -4.85
CA LEU A 84 -6.45 -5.01 -5.85
C LEU A 84 -7.80 -5.44 -5.28
N ARG A 85 -7.78 -6.05 -4.09
CA ARG A 85 -9.01 -6.43 -3.38
C ARG A 85 -9.91 -5.22 -3.17
N ASP A 86 -9.36 -4.11 -2.68
CA ASP A 86 -10.15 -2.94 -2.32
C ASP A 86 -10.71 -2.23 -3.57
N ALA A 87 -9.97 -2.22 -4.68
CA ALA A 87 -10.47 -1.74 -5.97
C ALA A 87 -11.60 -2.63 -6.53
N LEU A 88 -11.49 -3.96 -6.41
CA LEU A 88 -12.56 -4.88 -6.80
C LEU A 88 -13.81 -4.69 -5.94
N HIS A 89 -13.66 -4.61 -4.62
CA HIS A 89 -14.77 -4.31 -3.70
C HIS A 89 -15.47 -2.99 -4.05
N PHE A 90 -14.71 -1.95 -4.40
CA PHE A 90 -15.26 -0.67 -4.83
C PHE A 90 -16.04 -0.80 -6.14
N SER A 91 -15.49 -1.50 -7.13
CA SER A 91 -16.16 -1.76 -8.41
C SER A 91 -17.47 -2.51 -8.24
N GLU A 92 -17.48 -3.56 -7.42
CA GLU A 92 -18.68 -4.31 -7.06
C GLU A 92 -19.72 -3.45 -6.36
N TYR A 93 -19.28 -2.65 -5.38
CA TYR A 93 -20.14 -1.70 -4.66
C TYR A 93 -20.81 -0.72 -5.63
N ARG A 94 -20.05 -0.10 -6.53
CA ARG A 94 -20.59 0.85 -7.50
C ARG A 94 -21.58 0.19 -8.46
N ARG A 95 -21.27 -1.02 -8.95
CA ARG A 95 -22.18 -1.78 -9.80
C ARG A 95 -23.49 -2.10 -9.07
N ALA A 96 -23.42 -2.51 -7.81
CA ALA A 96 -24.61 -2.80 -7.01
C ALA A 96 -25.49 -1.55 -6.80
N VAL A 97 -24.87 -0.43 -6.42
CA VAL A 97 -25.56 0.85 -6.24
C VAL A 97 -26.16 1.36 -7.55
N GLY A 98 -25.42 1.28 -8.66
CA GLY A 98 -25.89 1.67 -9.99
C GLY A 98 -27.07 0.84 -10.49
N GLN A 99 -27.21 -0.40 -10.02
CA GLN A 99 -28.35 -1.28 -10.28
C GLN A 99 -29.53 -1.06 -9.32
N GLY A 100 -29.50 -0.01 -8.49
CA GLY A 100 -30.54 0.28 -7.51
C GLY A 100 -30.60 -0.71 -6.34
N ARG A 101 -29.62 -1.62 -6.21
CA ARG A 101 -29.50 -2.50 -5.04
C ARG A 101 -28.92 -1.65 -3.91
N GLN A 102 -29.49 -1.75 -2.72
CA GLN A 102 -28.86 -1.15 -1.55
C GLN A 102 -27.45 -1.74 -1.41
N ALA A 103 -26.46 -0.88 -1.22
CA ALA A 103 -25.09 -1.26 -0.94
C ALA A 103 -25.06 -2.42 0.09
N PRO A 104 -24.16 -3.42 -0.06
CA PRO A 104 -24.04 -4.49 0.92
C PRO A 104 -23.94 -3.87 2.32
N ALA A 105 -24.69 -4.45 3.27
CA ALA A 105 -25.10 -3.85 4.54
C ALA A 105 -23.97 -3.51 5.54
N ARG A 106 -22.74 -3.22 5.08
CA ARG A 106 -21.66 -2.64 5.88
C ARG A 106 -22.00 -1.25 6.42
N ARG A 107 -22.89 -0.48 5.76
CA ARG A 107 -23.26 0.90 6.16
C ARG A 107 -24.54 1.02 7.01
N LEU A 108 -25.53 0.15 6.83
CA LEU A 108 -26.84 0.26 7.52
C LEU A 108 -26.75 0.19 9.05
N LEU A 109 -25.68 -0.40 9.59
CA LEU A 109 -25.46 -0.48 11.04
C LEU A 109 -24.66 0.72 11.58
N LYS A 110 -23.82 1.39 10.76
CA LYS A 110 -22.91 2.48 11.18
C LYS A 110 -23.57 3.86 11.30
N ASP A 111 -24.74 4.06 10.70
CA ASP A 111 -25.44 5.34 10.72
C ASP A 111 -26.40 5.51 11.90
N ARG A 112 -26.49 4.52 12.79
CA ARG A 112 -27.23 4.65 14.05
C ARG A 112 -26.32 5.24 15.15
N PRO A 113 -26.81 6.20 15.97
CA PRO A 113 -26.01 6.88 16.99
C PRO A 113 -25.27 5.92 17.93
N LEU A 114 -25.88 4.78 18.25
CA LEU A 114 -25.33 3.73 19.10
C LEU A 114 -24.11 3.04 18.48
N ALA A 115 -24.06 2.85 17.16
CA ALA A 115 -22.92 2.21 16.50
C ALA A 115 -21.70 3.13 16.39
N ARG A 116 -21.94 4.46 16.36
CA ARG A 116 -20.88 5.47 16.33
C ARG A 116 -20.21 5.68 17.70
N HIS A 117 -20.89 5.35 18.80
CA HIS A 117 -20.42 5.65 20.17
C HIS A 117 -20.28 4.42 21.09
N SER A 118 -20.68 3.23 20.65
CA SER A 118 -20.59 2.01 21.49
C SER A 118 -19.56 1.02 20.96
N TYR A 119 -18.46 0.89 21.72
CA TYR A 119 -17.44 -0.14 21.51
C TYR A 119 -18.02 -1.55 21.59
N ALA A 120 -18.95 -1.79 22.52
CA ALA A 120 -19.61 -3.10 22.70
C ALA A 120 -20.46 -3.49 21.48
N TYR A 121 -21.12 -2.53 20.83
CA TYR A 121 -21.89 -2.79 19.62
C TYR A 121 -20.98 -3.14 18.43
N ASN A 122 -19.87 -2.42 18.25
CA ASN A 122 -18.86 -2.76 17.24
C ASN A 122 -18.26 -4.15 17.52
N LEU A 123 -17.99 -4.49 18.78
CA LEU A 123 -17.50 -5.81 19.19
C LEU A 123 -18.52 -6.92 18.87
N LEU A 124 -19.82 -6.66 19.05
CA LEU A 124 -20.89 -7.62 18.78
C LEU A 124 -21.14 -7.80 17.27
N VAL A 125 -20.99 -6.75 16.48
CA VAL A 125 -21.04 -6.81 15.00
C VAL A 125 -19.82 -7.55 14.43
N VAL A 126 -18.63 -7.35 15.01
CA VAL A 126 -17.44 -8.14 14.64
C VAL A 126 -17.57 -9.59 15.12
N GLY A 127 -18.14 -9.80 16.32
CA GLY A 127 -18.40 -11.12 16.91
C GLY A 127 -19.38 -11.95 16.11
N THR A 128 -20.45 -11.33 15.59
CA THR A 128 -21.44 -12.02 14.71
C THR A 128 -20.85 -12.45 13.37
N ARG A 129 -19.79 -11.78 12.87
CA ARG A 129 -19.04 -12.25 11.68
C ARG A 129 -18.22 -13.49 11.98
N ARG A 130 -17.54 -13.54 13.12
CA ARG A 130 -16.83 -14.75 13.58
C ARG A 130 -17.80 -15.91 13.79
N LEU A 131 -18.99 -15.62 14.33
CA LEU A 131 -20.04 -16.61 14.51
C LEU A 131 -20.59 -17.13 13.17
N ASN A 132 -20.86 -16.25 12.19
CA ASN A 132 -21.30 -16.68 10.85
C ASN A 132 -20.25 -17.52 10.12
N ARG A 133 -18.95 -17.18 10.24
CA ARG A 133 -17.85 -17.99 9.70
C ARG A 133 -17.78 -19.35 10.41
N ALA A 134 -17.89 -19.37 11.74
CA ALA A 134 -17.88 -20.60 12.54
C ALA A 134 -19.08 -21.51 12.25
N VAL A 135 -20.28 -20.95 12.11
CA VAL A 135 -21.51 -21.68 11.79
C VAL A 135 -21.43 -22.28 10.37
N ARG A 136 -20.90 -21.54 9.39
CA ARG A 136 -20.67 -22.05 8.03
C ARG A 136 -19.66 -23.20 7.99
N LEU A 137 -18.51 -23.05 8.67
CA LEU A 137 -17.51 -24.12 8.79
C LEU A 137 -18.07 -25.37 9.51
N LEU A 138 -18.97 -25.17 10.48
CA LEU A 138 -19.66 -26.26 11.17
C LEU A 138 -20.66 -26.97 10.25
N LEU A 139 -21.38 -26.22 9.40
CA LEU A 139 -22.30 -26.74 8.38
C LEU A 139 -21.56 -27.57 7.32
N GLU A 140 -20.42 -27.11 6.83
CA GLU A 140 -19.56 -27.88 5.92
C GLU A 140 -19.09 -29.20 6.56
N LYS A 141 -18.54 -29.12 7.79
CA LYS A 141 -17.95 -30.28 8.47
C LYS A 141 -18.96 -31.33 8.91
N ARG A 142 -20.21 -30.94 9.17
CA ARG A 142 -21.25 -31.82 9.75
C ARG A 142 -22.31 -32.28 8.74
N LEU A 143 -22.55 -31.50 7.69
CA LEU A 143 -23.62 -31.75 6.72
C LEU A 143 -23.12 -31.89 5.27
N GLY A 144 -21.83 -31.68 5.00
CA GLY A 144 -21.24 -31.91 3.68
C GLY A 144 -21.81 -31.02 2.56
N ILE A 145 -22.49 -29.92 2.93
CA ILE A 145 -23.01 -28.94 1.97
C ILE A 145 -21.81 -28.13 1.47
N PRO A 146 -21.40 -28.24 0.18
CA PRO A 146 -20.30 -27.47 -0.35
C PRO A 146 -20.68 -25.98 -0.31
N SER A 147 -19.85 -25.13 0.27
CA SER A 147 -20.10 -23.67 0.28
C SER A 147 -19.94 -23.04 -1.11
N GLY A 148 -19.39 -23.77 -2.07
CA GLY A 148 -19.03 -23.25 -3.39
C GLY A 148 -17.82 -22.31 -3.36
N GLU A 149 -17.22 -22.09 -2.18
CA GLU A 149 -15.97 -21.35 -2.02
C GLU A 149 -14.82 -22.37 -2.03
N GLU A 150 -13.76 -22.12 -2.82
CA GLU A 150 -12.54 -22.93 -2.75
C GLU A 150 -12.04 -22.98 -1.30
N PRO A 151 -11.53 -24.14 -0.82
CA PRO A 151 -10.88 -24.21 0.48
C PRO A 151 -9.79 -23.13 0.56
N ALA A 152 -9.72 -22.44 1.70
CA ALA A 152 -8.77 -21.34 1.89
C ALA A 152 -7.35 -21.83 1.53
N PRO A 153 -6.63 -21.10 0.65
CA PRO A 153 -5.27 -21.49 0.28
C PRO A 153 -4.37 -21.40 1.51
N ASP A 154 -3.40 -22.32 1.61
CA ASP A 154 -2.36 -22.25 2.63
C ASP A 154 -1.32 -21.20 2.21
N PHE A 155 -1.42 -20.00 2.80
CA PHE A 155 -0.56 -18.87 2.49
C PHE A 155 0.56 -18.69 3.52
N ARG A 156 0.91 -19.75 4.26
CA ARG A 156 2.06 -19.75 5.16
C ARG A 156 3.35 -19.84 4.35
N TYR A 157 4.37 -19.10 4.79
CA TYR A 157 5.71 -19.16 4.21
C TYR A 157 6.76 -18.91 5.28
N ARG A 158 8.01 -19.20 4.94
CA ARG A 158 9.16 -18.95 5.81
C ARG A 158 10.24 -18.23 5.05
N LEU A 159 10.95 -17.36 5.74
CA LEU A 159 12.14 -16.71 5.23
C LEU A 159 13.34 -17.59 5.59
N SER A 160 13.95 -18.21 4.59
CA SER A 160 15.09 -19.12 4.75
C SER A 160 16.40 -18.35 4.61
N PHE A 161 17.07 -18.13 5.75
CA PHE A 161 18.42 -17.57 5.79
C PHE A 161 19.46 -18.68 6.09
N PRO A 162 20.75 -18.46 5.75
CA PRO A 162 21.83 -19.38 6.15
C PRO A 162 21.87 -19.66 7.66
N GLU A 163 21.50 -18.67 8.48
CA GLU A 163 21.50 -18.74 9.95
C GLU A 163 20.22 -19.37 10.55
N GLY A 164 19.24 -19.72 9.71
CA GLY A 164 17.99 -20.35 10.12
C GLY A 164 16.76 -19.82 9.38
N ALA A 165 15.65 -20.55 9.51
CA ALA A 165 14.36 -20.14 8.95
C ALA A 165 13.57 -19.32 9.97
N ILE A 166 12.92 -18.25 9.50
CA ILE A 166 11.98 -17.45 10.26
C ILE A 166 10.58 -17.69 9.69
N PRO A 167 9.66 -18.30 10.46
CA PRO A 167 8.26 -18.38 10.05
C PRO A 167 7.70 -16.97 9.80
N SER A 168 6.95 -16.81 8.73
CA SER A 168 6.28 -15.56 8.38
C SER A 168 4.85 -15.88 7.97
N ASN A 169 3.89 -15.03 8.35
CA ASN A 169 2.48 -15.31 8.12
C ASN A 169 1.98 -16.63 8.76
N GLU A 170 2.44 -16.97 9.97
CA GLU A 170 2.01 -18.20 10.68
C GLU A 170 0.49 -18.28 10.91
N GLU A 171 -0.17 -17.13 11.00
CA GLU A 171 -1.62 -17.03 11.20
C GLU A 171 -2.43 -17.30 9.92
N ASP A 172 -1.76 -17.57 8.79
CA ASP A 172 -2.39 -17.76 7.47
C ASP A 172 -3.32 -16.57 7.13
N ALA A 173 -2.82 -15.36 7.43
CA ALA A 173 -3.51 -14.12 7.13
C ALA A 173 -3.40 -13.82 5.62
N ASP A 174 -4.25 -12.90 5.15
CA ASP A 174 -4.20 -12.34 3.80
C ASP A 174 -4.36 -13.36 2.65
N ALA A 175 -5.03 -14.49 2.91
CA ALA A 175 -5.38 -15.50 1.89
C ALA A 175 -6.23 -14.95 0.73
N ASP A 176 -6.79 -13.74 0.86
CA ASP A 176 -7.38 -12.98 -0.23
C ASP A 176 -6.39 -12.59 -1.32
N GLU A 177 -5.11 -12.37 -1.00
CA GLU A 177 -4.06 -12.11 -2.01
C GLU A 177 -3.90 -13.31 -2.95
N VAL A 178 -3.85 -14.53 -2.39
CA VAL A 178 -3.77 -15.76 -3.19
C VAL A 178 -5.03 -15.95 -4.05
N ARG A 179 -6.22 -15.68 -3.50
CA ARG A 179 -7.48 -15.75 -4.27
C ARG A 179 -7.46 -14.75 -5.43
N SER A 180 -7.06 -13.50 -5.19
CA SER A 180 -6.92 -12.50 -6.24
C SER A 180 -5.87 -12.91 -7.28
N ALA A 181 -4.74 -13.49 -6.88
CA ALA A 181 -3.74 -13.99 -7.80
C ALA A 181 -4.26 -15.12 -8.70
N ARG A 182 -4.99 -16.08 -8.12
CA ARG A 182 -5.63 -17.18 -8.89
C ARG A 182 -6.68 -16.65 -9.86
N SER A 183 -7.61 -15.80 -9.41
CA SER A 183 -8.63 -15.21 -10.27
C SER A 183 -8.04 -14.35 -11.37
N LEU A 184 -6.95 -13.61 -11.11
CA LEU A 184 -6.24 -12.84 -12.13
C LEU A 184 -5.60 -13.77 -13.17
N ARG A 185 -4.98 -14.88 -12.74
CA ARG A 185 -4.37 -15.87 -13.64
C ARG A 185 -5.41 -16.61 -14.49
N ALA A 186 -6.59 -16.86 -13.92
CA ALA A 186 -7.73 -17.46 -14.61
C ALA A 186 -8.45 -16.48 -15.57
N GLY A 187 -8.15 -15.18 -15.50
CA GLY A 187 -8.82 -14.14 -16.30
C GLY A 187 -10.22 -13.76 -15.81
N GLU A 188 -10.55 -14.10 -14.57
CA GLU A 188 -11.84 -13.79 -13.93
C GLU A 188 -11.92 -12.33 -13.48
N ILE A 189 -10.76 -11.75 -13.15
CA ILE A 189 -10.59 -10.34 -12.81
C ILE A 189 -9.52 -9.71 -13.71
N ASP A 190 -9.53 -8.39 -13.84
CA ASP A 190 -8.58 -7.63 -14.64
C ASP A 190 -8.05 -6.41 -13.87
N LEU A 191 -6.77 -6.07 -14.09
CA LEU A 191 -6.12 -4.93 -13.45
C LEU A 191 -6.65 -3.58 -13.97
N GLY A 192 -7.41 -3.58 -15.07
CA GLY A 192 -8.22 -2.45 -15.55
C GLY A 192 -9.12 -1.82 -14.49
N VAL A 193 -9.44 -2.53 -13.41
CA VAL A 193 -10.18 -2.00 -12.26
C VAL A 193 -9.51 -0.78 -11.61
N PHE A 194 -8.20 -0.60 -11.78
CA PHE A 194 -7.47 0.58 -11.27
C PHE A 194 -7.52 1.79 -12.18
N ARG A 195 -7.82 1.61 -13.47
CA ARG A 195 -7.65 2.65 -14.50
C ARG A 195 -8.33 3.96 -14.13
N GLU A 196 -9.61 3.89 -13.76
CA GLU A 196 -10.40 5.08 -13.43
C GLU A 196 -9.83 5.84 -12.21
N GLY A 197 -9.40 5.11 -11.18
CA GLY A 197 -8.77 5.73 -10.01
C GLY A 197 -7.45 6.43 -10.36
N LEU A 198 -6.63 5.80 -11.22
CA LEU A 198 -5.37 6.39 -11.68
C LEU A 198 -5.59 7.61 -12.60
N GLU A 199 -6.62 7.56 -13.46
CA GLU A 199 -7.05 8.71 -14.27
C GLU A 199 -7.48 9.88 -13.39
N THR A 200 -8.29 9.59 -12.36
CA THR A 200 -8.71 10.58 -11.36
C THR A 200 -7.51 11.19 -10.63
N PHE A 201 -6.52 10.38 -10.24
CA PHE A 201 -5.31 10.87 -9.59
C PHE A 201 -4.53 11.87 -10.47
N VAL A 202 -4.37 11.54 -11.76
CA VAL A 202 -3.70 12.42 -12.73
C VAL A 202 -4.52 13.67 -13.01
N GLU A 203 -5.84 13.57 -13.08
CA GLU A 203 -6.70 14.74 -13.26
C GLU A 203 -6.60 15.70 -12.07
N LEU A 204 -6.61 15.18 -10.84
CA LEU A 204 -6.36 15.99 -9.64
C LEU A 204 -4.97 16.64 -9.69
N SER A 205 -3.96 15.92 -10.17
CA SER A 205 -2.60 16.45 -10.37
C SER A 205 -2.57 17.63 -11.33
N ARG A 206 -3.23 17.51 -12.49
CA ARG A 206 -3.32 18.60 -13.49
C ARG A 206 -4.09 19.80 -12.94
N ARG A 207 -5.23 19.54 -12.30
CA ARG A 207 -6.13 20.57 -11.76
C ARG A 207 -5.50 21.37 -10.61
N HIS A 208 -4.69 20.72 -9.77
CA HIS A 208 -4.13 21.32 -8.57
C HIS A 208 -2.61 21.57 -8.63
N GLY A 209 -1.97 21.22 -9.73
CA GLY A 209 -0.58 21.59 -10.02
C GLY A 209 0.48 20.83 -9.20
N PHE A 210 0.19 19.62 -8.72
CA PHE A 210 1.17 18.77 -8.03
C PHE A 210 1.74 17.70 -8.96
N LYS A 211 2.95 17.22 -8.70
CA LYS A 211 3.53 16.06 -9.40
C LYS A 211 2.93 14.76 -8.86
N ALA A 212 2.23 14.00 -9.72
CA ALA A 212 1.70 12.68 -9.40
C ALA A 212 2.79 11.60 -9.47
N ILE A 213 2.97 10.87 -8.38
CA ILE A 213 3.86 9.71 -8.29
C ILE A 213 3.05 8.51 -7.79
N VAL A 214 3.18 7.38 -8.46
CA VAL A 214 2.67 6.09 -8.00
C VAL A 214 3.87 5.22 -7.63
N ALA A 215 4.03 4.93 -6.35
CA ALA A 215 5.05 4.03 -5.84
C ALA A 215 4.46 2.64 -5.63
N TYR A 216 5.14 1.59 -6.03
CA TYR A 216 4.73 0.21 -5.75
C TYR A 216 5.51 -0.36 -4.58
N THR A 217 4.82 -0.72 -3.51
CA THR A 217 5.37 -1.42 -2.35
C THR A 217 5.08 -2.93 -2.46
N PRO A 218 6.12 -3.79 -2.51
CA PRO A 218 5.94 -5.24 -2.53
C PRO A 218 5.54 -5.80 -1.17
N SER A 219 4.86 -6.94 -1.19
CA SER A 219 4.65 -7.78 0.01
C SER A 219 5.96 -8.37 0.50
N ALA A 220 6.02 -8.81 1.76
CA ALA A 220 7.24 -9.34 2.36
C ALA A 220 7.82 -10.51 1.54
N TYR A 221 7.00 -11.48 1.11
CA TYR A 221 7.46 -12.60 0.29
C TYR A 221 8.08 -12.15 -1.06
N THR A 222 7.62 -11.03 -1.63
CA THR A 222 8.19 -10.45 -2.87
C THR A 222 9.50 -9.71 -2.58
N ALA A 223 9.56 -8.95 -1.47
CA ALA A 223 10.76 -8.26 -1.04
C ALA A 223 11.90 -9.24 -0.69
N TYR A 224 11.56 -10.39 -0.12
CA TYR A 224 12.48 -11.47 0.21
C TYR A 224 12.45 -12.61 -0.82
N ALA A 225 12.30 -12.31 -2.12
CA ALA A 225 12.16 -13.35 -3.16
C ALA A 225 13.27 -14.43 -3.14
N ASP A 226 14.49 -14.08 -2.73
CA ASP A 226 15.63 -15.01 -2.64
C ASP A 226 15.61 -15.88 -1.35
N HIS A 227 14.75 -15.54 -0.38
CA HIS A 227 14.63 -16.23 0.92
C HIS A 227 13.25 -16.86 1.15
N ALA A 228 12.20 -16.37 0.49
CA ALA A 228 10.83 -16.78 0.73
C ALA A 228 10.55 -18.20 0.18
N VAL A 229 10.14 -19.09 1.07
CA VAL A 229 9.73 -20.47 0.75
C VAL A 229 8.30 -20.65 1.23
N PHE A 230 7.37 -20.87 0.29
CA PHE A 230 5.97 -21.14 0.61
C PHE A 230 5.77 -22.60 1.02
N GLU A 231 4.82 -22.84 1.93
CA GLU A 231 4.41 -24.21 2.30
C GLU A 231 3.61 -24.85 1.15
N ASP A 232 2.75 -24.09 0.46
CA ASP A 232 2.16 -24.49 -0.82
C ASP A 232 3.13 -24.16 -1.98
N ALA A 233 3.71 -25.20 -2.57
CA ALA A 233 4.64 -25.08 -3.69
C ALA A 233 4.04 -24.36 -4.93
N GLY A 234 2.72 -24.39 -5.11
CA GLY A 234 2.04 -23.67 -6.19
C GLY A 234 2.18 -22.15 -6.08
N LEU A 235 2.42 -21.63 -4.87
CA LEU A 235 2.56 -20.20 -4.61
C LEU A 235 3.93 -19.66 -5.00
N GLN A 236 4.95 -20.53 -5.11
CA GLN A 236 6.32 -20.14 -5.47
C GLN A 236 6.40 -19.55 -6.89
N ASP A 237 5.51 -19.95 -7.81
CA ASP A 237 5.35 -19.33 -9.14
C ASP A 237 4.27 -18.24 -9.14
N LEU A 238 3.12 -18.53 -8.50
CA LEU A 238 1.94 -17.67 -8.58
C LEU A 238 2.17 -16.29 -7.98
N MET A 239 2.77 -16.19 -6.80
CA MET A 239 2.88 -14.91 -6.08
C MET A 239 3.92 -13.98 -6.74
N PRO A 240 5.11 -14.45 -7.15
CA PRO A 240 6.02 -13.61 -7.96
C PRO A 240 5.43 -13.20 -9.30
N TRP A 241 4.64 -14.07 -9.96
CA TRP A 241 3.91 -13.71 -11.18
C TRP A 241 2.89 -12.61 -10.91
N PHE A 242 2.12 -12.73 -9.83
CA PHE A 242 1.10 -11.76 -9.41
C PHE A 242 1.71 -10.38 -9.18
N SER A 243 2.80 -10.31 -8.40
CA SER A 243 3.55 -9.07 -8.18
C SER A 243 4.03 -8.43 -9.49
N ARG A 244 4.69 -9.22 -10.36
CA ARG A 244 5.17 -8.75 -11.68
C ARG A 244 4.03 -8.15 -12.49
N ARG A 245 2.87 -8.82 -12.54
CA ARG A 245 1.75 -8.40 -13.36
C ARG A 245 1.18 -7.05 -12.93
N GLN A 246 1.08 -6.82 -11.61
CA GLN A 246 0.66 -5.53 -11.07
C GLN A 246 1.65 -4.41 -11.41
N ARG A 247 2.95 -4.66 -11.24
CA ARG A 247 4.01 -3.68 -11.57
C ARG A 247 4.05 -3.32 -13.05
N GLU A 248 3.97 -4.31 -13.93
CA GLU A 248 3.90 -4.07 -15.39
C GLU A 248 2.70 -3.22 -15.77
N TYR A 249 1.53 -3.50 -15.17
CA TYR A 249 0.33 -2.73 -15.41
C TYR A 249 0.50 -1.26 -14.98
N LEU A 250 0.97 -1.03 -13.74
CA LEU A 250 1.16 0.33 -13.22
C LEU A 250 2.24 1.09 -14.00
N ALA A 251 3.35 0.45 -14.37
CA ALA A 251 4.37 1.09 -15.21
C ALA A 251 3.80 1.52 -16.57
N LYS A 252 3.09 0.61 -17.25
CA LYS A 252 2.47 0.89 -18.54
C LYS A 252 1.41 2.00 -18.44
N THR A 253 0.52 1.92 -17.47
CA THR A 253 -0.52 2.93 -17.25
C THR A 253 0.06 4.28 -16.84
N GLY A 254 1.20 4.30 -16.14
CA GLY A 254 1.95 5.52 -15.85
C GLY A 254 2.42 6.25 -17.09
N GLN A 255 2.98 5.52 -18.06
CA GLN A 255 3.37 6.06 -19.36
C GLN A 255 2.17 6.58 -20.17
N GLU A 256 1.04 5.87 -20.13
CA GLU A 256 -0.18 6.27 -20.85
C GLU A 256 -0.85 7.51 -20.24
N LEU A 257 -0.95 7.59 -18.91
CA LEU A 257 -1.71 8.65 -18.22
C LEU A 257 -0.83 9.84 -17.82
N GLY A 258 0.48 9.64 -17.64
CA GLY A 258 1.45 10.69 -17.32
C GLY A 258 1.73 10.88 -15.83
N TYR A 259 1.62 9.84 -15.00
CA TYR A 259 2.19 9.84 -13.65
C TYR A 259 3.58 9.19 -13.63
N ALA A 260 4.41 9.60 -12.68
CA ALA A 260 5.72 8.99 -12.48
C ALA A 260 5.57 7.67 -11.70
N PHE A 261 5.98 6.55 -12.29
CA PHE A 261 5.98 5.25 -11.61
C PHE A 261 7.33 4.97 -10.93
N VAL A 262 7.29 4.50 -9.68
CA VAL A 262 8.48 4.08 -8.92
C VAL A 262 8.27 2.67 -8.37
N ASP A 263 9.02 1.69 -8.89
CA ASP A 263 9.03 0.33 -8.37
C ASP A 263 10.02 0.22 -7.21
N LEU A 264 9.53 -0.03 -5.98
CA LEU A 264 10.39 -0.19 -4.80
C LEU A 264 10.94 -1.62 -4.66
N THR A 265 10.48 -2.56 -5.48
CA THR A 265 10.85 -3.97 -5.41
C THR A 265 12.36 -4.18 -5.55
N PRO A 266 13.07 -3.58 -6.52
CA PRO A 266 14.51 -3.81 -6.67
C PRO A 266 15.31 -3.31 -5.45
N ALA A 267 14.93 -2.17 -4.86
CA ALA A 267 15.62 -1.61 -3.71
C ALA A 267 15.43 -2.48 -2.46
N LEU A 268 14.20 -2.96 -2.23
CA LEU A 268 13.89 -3.84 -1.10
C LEU A 268 14.52 -5.22 -1.26
N GLN A 269 14.54 -5.80 -2.47
CA GLN A 269 15.23 -7.07 -2.74
C GLN A 269 16.74 -6.96 -2.59
N ALA A 270 17.34 -5.86 -3.08
CA ALA A 270 18.77 -5.61 -2.91
C ALA A 270 19.14 -5.48 -1.41
N ALA A 271 18.33 -4.75 -0.64
CA ALA A 271 18.51 -4.66 0.80
C ALA A 271 18.33 -6.03 1.47
N ALA A 272 17.27 -6.77 1.17
CA ALA A 272 16.98 -8.09 1.74
C ALA A 272 18.15 -9.08 1.55
N ARG A 273 18.74 -9.13 0.35
CA ARG A 273 19.91 -9.97 0.06
C ARG A 273 21.15 -9.66 0.91
N SER A 274 21.30 -8.41 1.33
CA SER A 274 22.47 -7.94 2.08
C SER A 274 22.31 -8.08 3.59
N LEU A 275 21.11 -8.41 4.07
CA LEU A 275 20.76 -8.40 5.49
C LEU A 275 20.65 -9.84 6.00
N GLY A 276 21.14 -10.05 7.22
CA GLY A 276 20.96 -11.31 7.94
C GLY A 276 19.59 -11.38 8.62
N ARG A 277 19.31 -12.53 9.22
CA ARG A 277 18.03 -12.84 9.88
C ARG A 277 17.61 -11.84 10.98
N ASP A 278 18.57 -11.12 11.58
CA ASP A 278 18.34 -10.19 12.70
C ASP A 278 18.05 -8.74 12.25
N ASP A 279 18.19 -8.44 10.96
CA ASP A 279 18.07 -7.09 10.38
C ASP A 279 16.93 -6.97 9.37
N LEU A 280 15.77 -7.54 9.70
CA LEU A 280 14.64 -7.63 8.78
C LEU A 280 14.06 -6.26 8.39
N LEU A 281 13.66 -6.15 7.11
CA LEU A 281 12.90 -5.05 6.54
C LEU A 281 11.41 -5.10 6.91
N TYR A 282 10.89 -6.27 7.28
CA TYR A 282 9.49 -6.51 7.66
C TYR A 282 9.46 -7.25 9.00
N PHE A 283 8.51 -6.90 9.86
CA PHE A 283 8.22 -7.68 11.07
C PHE A 283 7.56 -9.01 10.67
N PRO A 284 8.10 -10.18 11.06
CA PRO A 284 7.54 -11.49 10.66
C PRO A 284 6.10 -11.74 11.12
N SER A 285 5.71 -11.16 12.26
CA SER A 285 4.41 -11.40 12.89
C SER A 285 3.28 -10.54 12.34
N ILE A 286 3.59 -9.30 11.93
CA ILE A 286 2.58 -8.36 11.40
C ILE A 286 2.76 -8.09 9.92
N LEU A 287 3.84 -8.55 9.30
CA LEU A 287 4.14 -8.41 7.87
C LEU A 287 4.25 -6.96 7.36
N HIS A 288 4.49 -6.00 8.26
CA HIS A 288 4.69 -4.58 7.93
C HIS A 288 6.16 -4.19 8.05
N PHE A 289 6.53 -3.07 7.44
CA PHE A 289 7.90 -2.56 7.51
C PHE A 289 8.40 -2.36 8.94
N THR A 290 9.66 -2.73 9.18
CA THR A 290 10.43 -2.24 10.31
C THR A 290 10.88 -0.80 10.04
N ALA A 291 11.46 -0.12 11.04
CA ALA A 291 12.07 1.19 10.84
C ALA A 291 13.14 1.16 9.72
N ARG A 292 13.85 0.03 9.57
CA ARG A 292 14.81 -0.19 8.49
C ARG A 292 14.12 -0.31 7.13
N GLY A 293 13.02 -1.06 7.04
CA GLY A 293 12.19 -1.14 5.83
C GLY A 293 11.73 0.24 5.36
N HIS A 294 11.19 1.03 6.27
CA HIS A 294 10.81 2.42 5.98
C HIS A 294 11.99 3.29 5.53
N ALA A 295 13.18 3.12 6.11
CA ALA A 295 14.37 3.86 5.71
C ALA A 295 14.82 3.51 4.27
N VAL A 296 14.76 2.22 3.89
CA VAL A 296 15.06 1.79 2.51
C VAL A 296 14.07 2.40 1.52
N VAL A 297 12.77 2.38 1.85
CA VAL A 297 11.73 3.00 1.01
C VAL A 297 11.97 4.50 0.85
N ALA A 298 12.24 5.22 1.94
CA ALA A 298 12.52 6.65 1.90
C ALA A 298 13.74 6.97 1.03
N ALA A 299 14.82 6.19 1.14
CA ALA A 299 16.02 6.38 0.34
C ALA A 299 15.78 6.11 -1.15
N ALA A 300 15.07 5.03 -1.48
CA ALA A 300 14.74 4.67 -2.87
C ALA A 300 13.85 5.73 -3.54
N LEU A 301 12.81 6.21 -2.84
CA LEU A 301 11.95 7.30 -3.32
C LEU A 301 12.72 8.62 -3.48
N ALA A 302 13.59 8.95 -2.53
CA ALA A 302 14.41 10.17 -2.61
C ALA A 302 15.32 10.14 -3.83
N GLU A 303 15.93 8.98 -4.13
CA GLU A 303 16.79 8.81 -5.30
C GLU A 303 16.00 8.95 -6.61
N ALA A 304 14.86 8.27 -6.72
CA ALA A 304 13.96 8.40 -7.87
C ALA A 304 13.47 9.84 -8.08
N LEU A 305 13.26 10.58 -6.99
CA LEU A 305 12.82 11.97 -7.01
C LEU A 305 13.94 12.99 -7.21
N ARG A 306 15.21 12.59 -7.19
CA ARG A 306 16.34 13.48 -7.53
C ARG A 306 16.80 13.30 -8.96
N THR A 307 16.90 12.05 -9.40
CA THR A 307 17.42 11.69 -10.74
C THR A 307 16.41 11.94 -11.85
N GLY A 308 15.12 12.02 -11.51
CA GLY A 308 14.05 12.03 -12.48
C GLY A 308 13.66 10.61 -12.85
N THR A 309 12.36 10.33 -12.84
CA THR A 309 11.85 9.08 -13.37
C THR A 309 12.15 9.01 -14.88
N PRO A 310 12.32 7.80 -15.46
CA PRO A 310 12.74 7.61 -16.86
C PRO A 310 11.88 8.34 -17.91
N ASP A 311 10.70 8.83 -17.56
CA ASP A 311 9.82 9.64 -18.42
C ASP A 311 9.99 11.17 -18.25
N GLY A 312 11.14 11.61 -17.75
CA GLY A 312 11.70 12.92 -18.12
C GLY A 312 10.90 14.15 -17.69
N ARG A 313 11.05 14.54 -16.41
CA ARG A 313 11.33 15.93 -16.00
C ARG A 313 11.54 15.98 -14.49
N ILE A 314 12.82 15.97 -14.12
CA ILE A 314 13.35 16.71 -12.98
C ILE A 314 14.41 17.64 -13.55
N SER A 315 13.95 18.77 -14.09
CA SER A 315 14.77 19.95 -14.25
C SER A 315 13.97 21.12 -13.68
N ALA A 316 14.70 21.88 -12.90
CA ALA A 316 14.17 22.76 -11.91
C ALA A 316 13.78 24.11 -12.54
N GLY A 317 12.51 24.50 -12.42
CA GLY A 317 12.17 25.88 -12.07
C GLY A 317 12.44 26.18 -10.58
N VAL A 318 13.34 25.41 -9.96
CA VAL A 318 13.64 25.37 -8.52
C VAL A 318 15.16 25.51 -8.28
N GLN A 319 15.96 25.81 -9.32
CA GLN A 319 17.43 25.94 -9.17
C GLN A 319 17.96 27.37 -9.06
N ASP A 320 17.17 28.43 -9.32
CA ASP A 320 17.75 29.79 -9.33
C ASP A 320 17.46 30.66 -8.10
N SER A 321 16.87 30.15 -7.00
CA SER A 321 16.65 31.04 -5.84
C SER A 321 16.65 30.44 -4.42
N LEU A 322 16.99 29.15 -4.22
CA LEU A 322 16.91 28.56 -2.86
C LEU A 322 18.20 27.96 -2.31
N PHE A 323 19.31 28.03 -3.04
CA PHE A 323 20.61 27.61 -2.52
C PHE A 323 21.59 28.79 -2.62
N PRO A 324 21.92 29.50 -1.53
CA PRO A 324 23.11 30.35 -1.56
C PRO A 324 24.31 29.45 -1.89
N PRO A 325 25.20 29.87 -2.81
CA PRO A 325 26.36 29.08 -3.16
C PRO A 325 27.17 28.80 -1.88
N ALA A 326 27.53 27.54 -1.69
CA ALA A 326 28.31 27.10 -0.55
C ALA A 326 29.51 28.04 -0.34
N ALA A 327 29.57 28.67 0.83
CA ALA A 327 30.69 29.53 1.20
C ALA A 327 31.99 28.75 1.00
N ARG A 328 32.84 29.23 0.09
CA ARG A 328 34.20 28.72 -0.07
C ARG A 328 34.88 28.82 1.30
N LYS A 329 35.17 27.67 1.90
CA LYS A 329 36.06 27.59 3.06
C LYS A 329 37.43 28.09 2.59
N HIS A 330 37.77 29.33 2.93
CA HIS A 330 39.16 29.73 3.04
C HIS A 330 39.80 28.82 4.09
N ARG A 331 40.75 27.99 3.68
CA ARG A 331 41.71 27.39 4.61
C ARG A 331 42.78 28.44 4.93
N PRO A 332 43.27 28.44 6.18
CA PRO A 332 44.20 29.45 6.71
C PRO A 332 45.54 29.47 5.98
#